data_AF-A0A643JY17-F1
#
_entry.id   AF-A0A643JY17-F1
#
_cell.length_a   1.000
_cell.length_b   1.000
_cell.length_c   1.000
_cell.angle_alpha   90.00
_cell.angle_beta   90.00
_cell.angle_gamma   90.00
#
_symmetry.space_group_name_H-M   'P 1'
#
loop_
_entity.id
_entity.type
_entity.pdbx_description
1 polymer ?
#
loop_
_entity_poly.entity_id
_entity_poly.type
_entity_poly.pdbx_seq_one_letter_code
_entity_poly.pdbx_strand_id
1 'polypeptide(L)'
;MATGSQVVARTQLSMSETRVLLGVGLAIALVAGLVFRIVGQLVLDPTNPLVVSVVFVVTIPLMWALAVGIFRWRGLTGVKRREAAVLLVVPGMLVDAVSTALFSVVYPNMSLASAGLFGGLLLLAYATVLIAGFLSR
;
A
#
# COMPACT_ATOMS: atom_id res chain seq x y z
N MET A 1 40.67 -18.61 13.24
CA MET A 1 39.86 -18.35 12.03
C MET A 1 38.47 -17.95 12.49
N ALA A 2 38.19 -16.64 12.53
CA ALA A 2 36.93 -16.07 12.98
C ALA A 2 36.34 -15.27 11.81
N THR A 3 35.52 -15.94 10.99
CA THR A 3 34.91 -15.34 9.80
C THR A 3 33.42 -15.69 9.82
N GLY A 4 32.55 -14.68 9.94
CA GLY A 4 31.19 -14.80 9.37
C GLY A 4 29.98 -14.31 10.17
N SER A 5 30.04 -14.10 11.49
CA SER A 5 28.80 -13.83 12.26
C SER A 5 28.33 -12.37 12.29
N GLN A 6 28.95 -11.46 11.52
CA GLN A 6 28.66 -10.01 11.56
C GLN A 6 27.63 -9.53 10.51
N VAL A 7 27.03 -10.43 9.72
CA VAL A 7 26.08 -10.04 8.65
C VAL A 7 24.63 -9.87 9.15
N VAL A 8 24.32 -10.28 10.39
CA VAL A 8 22.94 -10.27 10.91
C VAL A 8 22.81 -9.39 12.16
N ALA A 9 23.49 -8.24 12.20
CA ALA A 9 23.02 -7.12 13.02
C ALA A 9 21.85 -6.43 12.31
N ARG A 10 20.80 -7.22 11.99
CA ARG A 10 19.53 -6.71 11.49
C ARG A 10 19.01 -5.83 12.60
N THR A 11 19.00 -4.52 12.38
CA THR A 11 18.47 -3.56 13.35
C THR A 11 16.96 -3.74 13.38
N GLN A 12 16.51 -4.80 14.05
CA GLN A 12 15.12 -5.23 14.11
C GLN A 12 14.30 -4.11 14.73
N LEU A 13 13.27 -3.64 14.02
CA LEU A 13 12.18 -2.89 14.62
C LEU A 13 11.68 -3.66 15.84
N SER A 14 11.38 -2.95 16.94
CA SER A 14 10.84 -3.60 18.13
C SER A 14 9.58 -4.39 17.77
N MET A 15 9.33 -5.52 18.43
CA MET A 15 8.13 -6.35 18.22
C MET A 15 6.83 -5.53 18.32
N SER A 16 6.82 -4.48 19.15
CA SER A 16 5.71 -3.54 19.24
C SER A 16 5.54 -2.66 18.00
N GLU A 17 6.63 -2.10 17.48
CA GLU A 17 6.63 -1.24 16.28
C GLU A 17 6.19 -2.03 15.05
N THR A 18 6.66 -3.27 14.92
CA THR A 18 6.29 -4.20 13.84
C THR A 18 4.78 -4.46 13.85
N ARG A 19 4.22 -4.81 15.01
CA ARG A 19 2.77 -5.06 15.17
C ARG A 19 1.93 -3.83 14.86
N VAL A 20 2.41 -2.65 15.27
CA VAL A 20 1.72 -1.39 15.02
C VAL A 20 1.75 -1.03 13.53
N LEU A 21 2.88 -1.20 12.85
CA LEU A 21 2.98 -0.97 11.40
C LEU A 21 2.08 -1.93 10.61
N LEU A 22 2.04 -3.20 11.01
CA LEU A 22 1.14 -4.19 10.42
C LEU A 22 -0.33 -3.79 10.62
N GLY A 23 -0.69 -3.38 11.84
CA GLY A 23 -2.05 -2.94 12.16
C GLY A 23 -2.45 -1.66 11.42
N VAL A 24 -1.53 -0.71 11.25
CA VAL A 24 -1.77 0.52 10.48
C VAL A 24 -1.93 0.19 8.99
N GLY A 25 -1.06 -0.64 8.42
CA GLY A 25 -1.18 -1.10 7.05
C GLY A 25 -2.52 -1.79 6.78
N LEU A 26 -2.92 -2.68 7.69
CA LEU A 26 -4.22 -3.35 7.66
C LEU A 26 -5.38 -2.34 7.76
N ALA A 27 -5.33 -1.40 8.69
CA ALA A 27 -6.37 -0.38 8.85
C ALA A 27 -6.49 0.50 7.61
N ILE A 28 -5.36 0.92 7.02
CA ILE A 28 -5.34 1.68 5.77
C ILE A 28 -5.97 0.88 4.64
N ALA A 29 -5.65 -0.41 4.50
CA ALA A 29 -6.22 -1.26 3.47
C ALA A 29 -7.74 -1.44 3.65
N LEU A 30 -8.21 -1.64 4.88
CA LEU A 30 -9.65 -1.73 5.16
C LEU A 30 -10.39 -0.43 4.85
N VAL A 31 -9.82 0.72 5.25
CA VAL A 31 -10.38 2.04 4.95
C VAL A 31 -10.37 2.30 3.44
N ALA A 32 -9.26 2.01 2.76
CA ALA A 32 -9.15 2.17 1.31
C ALA A 32 -10.16 1.28 0.58
N GLY A 33 -10.27 0.00 0.95
CA GLY A 33 -11.28 -0.90 0.41
C GLY A 33 -12.70 -0.41 0.64
N LEU A 34 -13.00 0.14 1.81
CA LEU A 34 -14.31 0.75 2.07
C LEU A 34 -14.56 1.99 1.20
N VAL A 35 -13.56 2.85 1.02
CA VAL A 35 -13.64 4.01 0.14
C VAL A 35 -13.88 3.57 -1.31
N PHE A 36 -13.16 2.56 -1.80
CA PHE A 36 -13.38 1.99 -3.13
C PHE A 36 -14.76 1.33 -3.25
N ARG A 37 -15.30 0.77 -2.18
CA ARG A 37 -16.66 0.21 -2.20
C ARG A 37 -17.75 1.27 -2.39
N ILE A 38 -17.53 2.48 -1.88
CA ILE A 38 -18.49 3.58 -1.96
C ILE A 38 -18.27 4.40 -3.24
N VAL A 39 -17.05 4.87 -3.44
CA VAL A 39 -16.68 5.84 -4.49
C VAL A 39 -16.13 5.15 -5.72
N GLY A 40 -15.69 3.90 -5.60
CA GLY A 40 -14.92 3.27 -6.67
C GLY A 40 -15.72 3.00 -7.95
N GLN A 41 -17.05 2.84 -7.87
CA GLN A 41 -17.90 2.81 -9.08
C GLN A 41 -17.79 4.08 -9.94
N LEU A 42 -17.49 5.22 -9.29
CA LEU A 42 -17.31 6.52 -9.94
C LEU A 42 -15.85 6.73 -10.40
N VAL A 43 -14.91 6.18 -9.65
CA VAL A 43 -13.45 6.34 -9.84
C VAL A 43 -12.91 5.38 -10.90
N LEU A 44 -13.49 4.18 -11.00
CA LEU A 44 -13.06 3.09 -11.88
C LEU A 44 -14.16 2.76 -12.90
N ASP A 45 -14.83 3.79 -13.43
CA ASP A 45 -15.80 3.64 -14.51
C ASP A 45 -15.07 3.47 -15.86
N PRO A 46 -15.17 2.30 -16.51
CA PRO A 46 -14.55 2.06 -17.82
C PRO A 46 -15.07 3.00 -18.92
N THR A 47 -16.25 3.58 -18.72
CA THR A 47 -16.91 4.50 -19.65
C THR A 47 -16.18 5.86 -19.71
N ASN A 48 -15.42 6.21 -18.66
CA ASN A 48 -14.74 7.49 -18.52
C ASN A 48 -13.22 7.32 -18.33
N PRO A 49 -12.46 7.00 -19.41
CA PRO A 49 -11.02 6.75 -19.32
C PRO A 49 -10.22 7.95 -18.82
N LEU A 50 -10.75 9.17 -18.99
CA LEU A 50 -10.16 10.40 -18.42
C LEU A 50 -10.16 10.39 -16.90
N VAL A 51 -11.27 9.98 -16.27
CA VAL A 51 -11.39 9.92 -14.80
C VAL A 51 -10.41 8.88 -14.26
N VAL A 52 -10.38 7.68 -14.85
CA VAL A 52 -9.44 6.62 -14.48
C VAL A 52 -7.99 7.11 -14.57
N SER A 53 -7.63 7.80 -15.66
CA SER A 53 -6.28 8.32 -15.85
C SER A 53 -5.90 9.36 -14.80
N VAL A 54 -6.81 10.30 -14.49
CA VAL A 54 -6.60 11.30 -13.43
C VAL A 54 -6.40 10.62 -12.08
N VAL A 55 -7.21 9.60 -11.77
CA VAL A 55 -7.08 8.86 -10.51
C VAL A 55 -5.73 8.17 -10.44
N PHE A 56 -5.26 7.51 -11.50
CA PHE A 56 -3.92 6.90 -11.56
C PHE A 56 -2.82 7.93 -11.30
N VAL A 57 -2.89 9.08 -11.97
CA VAL A 57 -1.90 10.16 -11.81
C VAL A 57 -1.93 10.75 -10.41
N VAL A 58 -3.11 10.96 -9.82
CA VAL A 58 -3.29 11.51 -8.46
C VAL A 58 -2.91 10.50 -7.38
N THR A 59 -3.06 9.20 -7.63
CA THR A 59 -2.70 8.14 -6.68
C THR A 59 -1.21 8.14 -6.35
N ILE A 60 -0.36 8.46 -7.32
CA ILE A 60 1.10 8.53 -7.13
C ILE A 60 1.49 9.59 -6.05
N PRO A 61 1.20 10.89 -6.22
CA PRO A 61 1.54 11.90 -5.23
C PRO A 61 0.80 11.68 -3.91
N LEU A 62 -0.43 11.16 -3.95
CA LEU A 62 -1.21 10.86 -2.75
C LEU A 62 -0.52 9.77 -1.91
N MET A 63 -0.19 8.62 -2.53
CA MET A 63 0.48 7.52 -1.84
C MET A 63 1.90 7.87 -1.43
N TRP A 64 2.62 8.66 -2.23
CA TRP A 64 3.92 9.19 -1.85
C TRP A 64 3.83 10.07 -0.60
N ALA A 65 2.89 11.02 -0.58
CA ALA A 65 2.67 11.89 0.57
C ALA A 65 2.24 11.11 1.81
N LEU A 66 1.41 10.08 1.64
CA LEU A 66 0.96 9.21 2.71
C LEU A 66 2.12 8.38 3.28
N ALA A 67 2.97 7.80 2.43
CA ALA A 67 4.18 7.10 2.84
C ALA A 67 5.15 8.02 3.58
N VAL A 68 5.48 9.19 3.00
CA VAL A 68 6.36 10.19 3.64
C VAL A 68 5.77 10.69 4.96
N GLY A 69 4.46 10.92 5.01
CA GLY A 69 3.73 11.31 6.20
C GLY A 69 3.88 10.27 7.32
N ILE A 70 3.62 8.99 7.03
CA ILE A 70 3.78 7.90 8.00
C ILE A 70 5.22 7.78 8.48
N PHE A 71 6.20 7.84 7.56
CA PHE A 71 7.62 7.77 7.93
C PHE A 71 8.04 8.91 8.84
N ARG A 72 7.55 10.13 8.56
CA ARG A 72 7.84 11.33 9.35
C ARG A 72 7.15 11.29 10.70
N TRP A 73 5.92 10.80 10.76
CA TRP A 73 5.17 10.65 12.01
C TRP A 73 5.78 9.58 12.94
N ARG A 74 6.42 8.55 12.38
CA ARG A 74 7.11 7.50 13.12
C ARG A 74 8.59 7.81 13.42
N GLY A 75 9.14 8.92 12.92
CA GLY A 75 10.54 9.29 13.14
C GLY A 75 11.55 8.27 12.59
N LEU A 76 11.17 7.50 11.56
CA LEU A 76 11.98 6.40 11.04
C LEU A 76 13.06 6.93 10.08
N THR A 77 14.32 6.87 10.50
CA THR A 77 15.50 7.28 9.70
C THR A 77 16.25 6.07 9.13
N GLY A 78 16.73 6.20 7.89
CA GLY A 78 17.61 5.22 7.24
C GLY A 78 17.00 3.82 7.03
N VAL A 79 17.71 2.79 7.46
CA VAL A 79 17.42 1.37 7.17
C VAL A 79 16.06 0.91 7.72
N LYS A 80 15.63 1.46 8.87
CA LYS A 80 14.33 1.14 9.50
C LYS A 80 13.13 1.56 8.65
N ARG A 81 13.31 2.55 7.76
CA ARG A 81 12.25 3.07 6.88
C ARG A 81 11.86 2.06 5.80
N ARG A 82 12.83 1.32 5.27
CA ARG A 82 12.61 0.26 4.26
C ARG A 82 11.84 -0.92 4.85
N GLU A 83 12.25 -1.40 6.03
CA GLU A 83 11.53 -2.47 6.73
C GLU A 83 10.11 -2.02 7.10
N ALA A 84 9.93 -0.78 7.55
CA ALA A 84 8.62 -0.24 7.86
C ALA A 84 7.71 -0.10 6.62
N ALA A 85 8.26 0.29 5.46
CA ALA A 85 7.52 0.35 4.21
C ALA A 85 6.97 -1.03 3.82
N VAL A 86 7.81 -2.07 3.91
CA VAL A 86 7.40 -3.45 3.62
C VAL A 86 6.34 -3.92 4.63
N LEU A 87 6.56 -3.70 5.92
CA LEU A 87 5.61 -4.09 6.97
C LEU A 87 4.27 -3.36 6.89
N LEU A 88 4.25 -2.13 6.37
CA LEU A 88 3.02 -1.38 6.13
C LEU A 88 2.24 -1.96 4.93
N VAL A 89 2.96 -2.35 3.87
CA VAL A 89 2.37 -2.75 2.60
C VAL A 89 1.90 -4.20 2.59
N VAL A 90 2.68 -5.13 3.17
CA VAL A 90 2.40 -6.57 3.15
C VAL A 90 0.99 -6.96 3.64
N PRO A 91 0.52 -6.51 4.82
CA PRO A 91 -0.83 -6.87 5.28
C PRO A 91 -1.92 -6.27 4.39
N GLY A 92 -1.69 -5.07 3.85
CA GLY A 92 -2.62 -4.46 2.89
C GLY A 92 -2.70 -5.27 1.61
N MET A 93 -1.56 -5.69 1.05
CA MET A 93 -1.51 -6.55 -0.13
C MET A 93 -2.27 -7.87 0.07
N LEU A 94 -2.19 -8.48 1.26
CA LEU A 94 -2.93 -9.71 1.57
C LEU A 94 -4.44 -9.48 1.55
N VAL A 95 -4.92 -8.42 2.21
CA VAL A 95 -6.35 -8.07 2.22
C VAL A 95 -6.84 -7.72 0.82
N ASP A 96 -6.04 -6.97 0.07
CA ASP A 96 -6.38 -6.56 -1.28
C ASP A 96 -6.37 -7.72 -2.26
N ALA A 97 -5.48 -8.71 -2.09
CA ALA A 97 -5.50 -9.94 -2.89
C ALA A 97 -6.80 -10.71 -2.67
N VAL A 98 -7.24 -10.87 -1.41
CA VAL A 98 -8.53 -11.49 -1.09
C VAL A 98 -9.69 -10.66 -1.64
N SER A 99 -9.62 -9.33 -1.49
CA SER A 99 -10.68 -8.41 -1.96
C SER A 99 -10.79 -8.40 -3.48
N THR A 100 -9.67 -8.56 -4.20
CA THR A 100 -9.63 -8.65 -5.65
C THR A 100 -10.05 -10.06 -6.12
N ALA A 101 -9.69 -11.12 -5.40
CA ALA A 101 -10.16 -12.47 -5.70
C ALA A 101 -11.67 -12.60 -5.52
N LEU A 102 -12.23 -11.93 -4.51
CA LEU A 102 -13.65 -11.87 -4.22
C LEU A 102 -14.28 -10.55 -4.72
N PHE A 103 -13.74 -9.97 -5.79
CA PHE A 103 -14.13 -8.62 -6.25
C PHE A 103 -15.64 -8.47 -6.44
N SER A 104 -16.30 -9.44 -7.07
CA SER A 104 -17.76 -9.40 -7.28
C SER A 104 -18.57 -9.45 -5.98
N VAL A 105 -18.01 -9.99 -4.89
CA VAL A 105 -18.65 -10.09 -3.56
C VAL A 105 -18.34 -8.85 -2.72
N VAL A 106 -17.10 -8.36 -2.78
CA VAL A 106 -16.63 -7.21 -1.99
C VAL A 106 -17.08 -5.88 -2.62
N TYR A 107 -17.09 -5.80 -3.95
CA TYR A 107 -17.45 -4.64 -4.76
C TYR A 107 -18.60 -4.95 -5.73
N PRO A 108 -19.80 -5.30 -5.22
CA PRO A 108 -20.95 -5.61 -6.08
C PRO A 108 -21.42 -4.40 -6.90
N ASN A 109 -21.03 -3.19 -6.50
CA ASN A 109 -21.37 -1.94 -7.19
C ASN A 109 -20.46 -1.63 -8.40
N MET A 110 -19.45 -2.46 -8.67
CA MET A 110 -18.49 -2.25 -9.76
C MET A 110 -18.66 -3.28 -10.87
N SER A 111 -18.49 -2.84 -12.12
CA SER A 111 -18.40 -3.75 -13.27
C SER A 111 -17.16 -4.64 -13.17
N LEU A 112 -17.28 -5.93 -13.54
CA LEU A 112 -16.12 -6.82 -13.64
C LEU A 112 -15.03 -6.30 -14.59
N ALA A 113 -15.39 -5.48 -15.57
CA ALA A 113 -14.42 -4.84 -16.47
C ALA A 113 -13.47 -3.88 -15.72
N SER A 114 -13.88 -3.36 -14.56
CA SER A 114 -13.08 -2.47 -13.72
C SER A 114 -12.12 -3.20 -12.77
N ALA A 115 -12.26 -4.52 -12.61
CA ALA A 115 -11.40 -5.31 -11.71
C ALA A 115 -9.92 -5.24 -12.11
N GLY A 116 -9.63 -5.22 -13.42
CA GLY A 116 -8.26 -5.06 -13.94
C GLY A 116 -7.67 -3.68 -13.62
N LEU A 117 -8.47 -2.62 -13.76
CA LEU A 117 -8.07 -1.25 -13.42
C LEU A 117 -7.85 -1.09 -11.92
N PHE A 118 -8.71 -1.68 -11.10
CA PHE A 118 -8.57 -1.72 -9.64
C PHE A 118 -7.26 -2.38 -9.24
N GLY A 119 -7.01 -3.61 -9.72
CA GLY A 119 -5.76 -4.33 -9.42
C GLY A 119 -4.51 -3.58 -9.89
N GLY A 120 -4.56 -2.96 -11.08
CA GLY A 120 -3.47 -2.12 -11.58
C GLY A 120 -3.20 -0.89 -10.71
N LEU A 121 -4.26 -0.23 -10.23
CA LEU A 121 -4.16 0.92 -9.34
C LEU A 121 -3.59 0.56 -7.97
N LEU A 122 -4.01 -0.58 -7.41
CA LEU A 122 -3.43 -1.12 -6.18
C LEU A 122 -1.94 -1.40 -6.34
N LEU A 123 -1.54 -2.04 -7.45
CA LEU A 123 -0.14 -2.32 -7.74
C LEU A 123 0.68 -1.02 -7.86
N LEU A 124 0.14 -0.01 -8.53
CA LEU A 124 0.78 1.31 -8.66
C LEU A 124 0.94 1.99 -7.29
N ALA A 125 -0.11 1.97 -6.47
CA ALA A 125 -0.10 2.51 -5.13
C ALA A 125 0.99 1.84 -4.29
N TYR A 126 1.04 0.51 -4.27
CA TYR A 126 2.05 -0.23 -3.53
C TYR A 126 3.46 0.00 -4.03
N ALA A 127 3.67 -0.02 -5.35
CA ALA A 127 4.96 0.30 -5.95
C ALA A 127 5.42 1.70 -5.53
N THR A 128 4.53 2.69 -5.52
CA THR A 128 4.84 4.06 -5.11
C THR A 128 5.24 4.14 -3.64
N VAL A 129 4.51 3.48 -2.74
CA VAL A 129 4.85 3.43 -1.30
C VAL A 129 6.21 2.77 -1.07
N LEU A 130 6.48 1.66 -1.77
CA LEU A 130 7.77 0.97 -1.70
C LEU A 130 8.89 1.87 -2.23
N ILE A 131 8.74 2.45 -3.43
CA ILE A 131 9.73 3.37 -4.01
C ILE A 131 9.98 4.55 -3.06
N ALA A 132 8.94 5.14 -2.47
CA ALA A 132 9.10 6.23 -1.50
C ALA A 132 9.90 5.78 -0.25
N GLY A 133 9.67 4.56 0.24
CA GLY A 133 10.43 3.97 1.34
C GLY A 133 11.89 3.67 1.00
N PHE A 134 12.20 3.35 -0.26
CA PHE A 134 13.56 3.06 -0.72
C PHE A 134 14.34 4.31 -1.16
N LEU A 135 13.66 5.29 -1.75
CA LEU A 135 14.25 6.47 -2.39
C LEU A 135 14.34 7.69 -1.46
N SER A 136 13.46 7.81 -0.46
CA SER A 136 13.54 8.91 0.49
C SER A 136 14.72 8.69 1.46
N ARG A 137 15.86 9.29 1.10
CA ARG A 137 17.06 9.39 1.94
C ARG A 137 16.79 10.17 3.22
#